data_AF-F6WI10-F1
#
_entry.id   AF-F6WI10-F1
#
_cell.length_a   1.000
_cell.length_b   1.000
_cell.length_c   1.000
_cell.angle_alpha   90.00
_cell.angle_beta   90.00
_cell.angle_gamma   90.00
#
_symmetry.space_group_name_H-M   'P 1'
#
loop_
_entity.id
_entity.type
_entity.pdbx_description
1 polymer ?
#
loop_
_entity_poly.entity_id
_entity_poly.type
_entity_poly.pdbx_seq_one_letter_code
_entity_poly.pdbx_strand_id
1 'polypeptide(L)'
;MRNNQAEMDRGSSSAKKRRRNYDESYLKFGFTYVEKDGCQHPKCVICLKVLSVESMLPSKLKRHLMSTHSSLSDKPREFFARKLAGFQRQAASISTAFTIPSKVQLASFKVAYRIARAKKPHTIAENLILPAAIDMVSIMIGEPASKSLQKIPLSNNTIARRIDKIALDVNDQLMSAIRGKVFALQLDEATDSNKDAHLICYVRFIGDDNVPVEDLFFCRPITESCRAANLFEIVNNFIESNGIEWKMCVGICTDGARAMSGSYGGLRKKMCDDAGAEHNALLFYCSARWLSKGKVLLRVYELRNEIANYLQEEKHQQAANFKDVNFLTNLAYLCDIFGKLNHLNTTLQGKYTHAFGLFDKITGFRKKFKYFLKQHLMENFISHNLENDNKDVIYEHLDNLSMHFEHYFPENMGQHDWIRYPFNSSLIIPDCFSTSEAEQFADLASDFTLKTKFESSEIFQFWSNTCQEYPQVRDKALRVLLPFATSYLCEAGFSAVASIKTKYRSRLDIEIEMRVCISSIPPRFEKMCSEHQ
;
A
#
# COMPACT_ATOMS: atom_id res chain seq x y z
N MET A 1 -25.83 -0.41 -69.06
CA MET A 1 -24.64 0.17 -69.72
C MET A 1 -23.89 0.99 -68.68
N ARG A 2 -22.62 0.62 -68.47
CA ARG A 2 -21.45 1.38 -67.98
C ARG A 2 -21.62 2.65 -67.12
N ASN A 3 -20.93 2.58 -65.97
CA ASN A 3 -20.10 3.59 -65.29
C ASN A 3 -20.73 4.90 -64.80
N ASN A 4 -20.79 5.06 -63.48
CA ASN A 4 -19.80 5.86 -62.76
C ASN A 4 -20.02 5.77 -61.24
N GLN A 5 -19.04 5.22 -60.54
CA GLN A 5 -18.96 5.16 -59.09
C GLN A 5 -17.52 5.53 -58.73
N ALA A 6 -17.29 6.79 -58.34
CA ALA A 6 -16.09 7.25 -57.66
C ALA A 6 -16.21 8.76 -57.35
N GLU A 7 -16.84 9.09 -56.22
CA GLU A 7 -16.54 10.31 -55.47
C GLU A 7 -16.18 9.91 -54.04
N MET A 8 -14.89 9.64 -53.82
CA MET A 8 -14.23 9.62 -52.51
C MET A 8 -12.77 10.04 -52.72
N ASP A 9 -12.24 10.72 -51.70
CA ASP A 9 -10.84 11.09 -51.49
C ASP A 9 -10.22 12.25 -52.30
N ARG A 10 -10.34 13.46 -51.73
CA ARG A 10 -9.27 14.47 -51.80
C ARG A 10 -8.45 14.44 -50.51
N GLY A 11 -7.55 13.47 -50.41
CA GLY A 11 -6.50 13.45 -49.39
C GLY A 11 -5.44 14.52 -49.65
N SER A 12 -5.12 15.33 -48.63
CA SER A 12 -3.95 16.22 -48.66
C SER A 12 -2.68 15.38 -48.53
N SER A 13 -1.95 15.22 -49.63
CA SER A 13 -0.66 14.54 -49.66
C SER A 13 0.43 15.43 -49.04
N SER A 14 0.65 15.29 -47.72
CA SER A 14 1.93 15.71 -47.15
C SER A 14 2.99 14.68 -47.57
N ALA A 15 3.91 15.10 -48.43
CA ALA A 15 5.01 14.26 -48.89
C ALA A 15 5.87 13.80 -47.70
N LYS A 16 5.80 12.50 -47.34
CA LYS A 16 6.72 11.88 -46.38
C LYS A 16 8.16 12.07 -46.89
N LYS A 17 8.91 13.02 -46.32
CA LYS A 17 10.36 13.19 -46.56
C LYS A 17 11.06 11.83 -46.37
N ARG A 18 11.58 11.24 -47.45
CA ARG A 18 12.41 10.02 -47.40
C ARG A 18 13.60 10.28 -46.47
N ARG A 19 13.63 9.62 -45.31
CA ARG A 19 14.75 9.65 -44.37
C ARG A 19 15.85 8.71 -44.88
N ARG A 20 17.09 9.18 -44.92
CA ARG A 20 18.25 8.41 -45.42
C ARG A 20 18.94 7.75 -44.23
N ASN A 21 19.11 6.44 -44.30
CA ASN A 21 19.86 5.67 -43.29
C ASN A 21 21.36 5.81 -43.52
N TYR A 22 22.14 5.46 -42.49
CA TYR A 22 23.59 5.45 -42.55
C TYR A 22 24.09 4.39 -43.54
N ASP A 23 25.18 4.72 -44.22
CA ASP A 23 25.89 3.84 -45.14
C ASP A 23 27.36 3.77 -44.70
N GLU A 24 27.95 2.56 -44.70
CA GLU A 24 29.33 2.36 -44.23
C GLU A 24 30.37 3.17 -45.01
N SER A 25 30.08 3.49 -46.28
CA SER A 25 30.96 4.33 -47.09
C SER A 25 31.11 5.74 -46.52
N TYR A 26 30.23 6.18 -45.62
CA TYR A 26 30.29 7.51 -44.99
C TYR A 26 31.41 7.62 -43.96
N LEU A 27 31.99 6.50 -43.54
CA LEU A 27 33.19 6.49 -42.71
C LEU A 27 34.38 7.18 -43.40
N LYS A 28 34.44 7.20 -44.74
CA LYS A 28 35.46 7.95 -45.50
C LYS A 28 35.36 9.46 -45.30
N PHE A 29 34.20 9.95 -44.84
CA PHE A 29 33.99 11.35 -44.45
C PHE A 29 34.14 11.57 -42.93
N GLY A 30 34.56 10.55 -42.18
CA GLY A 30 34.74 10.63 -40.73
C GLY A 30 33.45 10.53 -39.92
N PHE A 31 32.44 9.80 -40.41
CA PHE A 31 31.15 9.64 -39.72
C PHE A 31 30.80 8.19 -39.43
N THR A 32 30.16 7.99 -38.27
CA THR A 32 29.38 6.81 -37.88
C THR A 32 27.94 7.26 -37.59
N TYR A 33 27.11 6.42 -36.97
CA TYR A 33 25.77 6.80 -36.54
C TYR A 33 25.51 6.53 -35.06
N VAL A 34 24.48 7.19 -34.53
CA VAL A 34 23.83 6.88 -33.24
C VAL A 34 22.33 6.79 -33.49
N GLU A 35 21.69 5.81 -32.90
CA GLU A 35 20.24 5.65 -32.99
C GLU A 35 19.54 6.42 -31.86
N LYS A 36 18.57 7.26 -32.22
CA LYS A 36 17.69 7.98 -31.29
C LYS A 36 16.28 7.97 -31.85
N ASP A 37 15.30 7.59 -31.03
CA ASP A 37 13.87 7.54 -31.41
C ASP A 37 13.61 6.77 -32.72
N GLY A 38 14.29 5.62 -32.89
CA GLY A 38 14.21 4.76 -34.09
C GLY A 38 14.80 5.37 -35.36
N CYS A 39 15.58 6.45 -35.26
CA CYS A 39 16.23 7.13 -36.39
C CYS A 39 17.76 7.16 -36.22
N GLN A 40 18.49 6.97 -37.33
CA GLN A 40 19.95 7.05 -37.35
C GLN A 40 20.40 8.50 -37.54
N HIS A 41 21.20 9.01 -36.60
CA HIS A 41 21.81 10.32 -36.63
C HIS A 41 23.31 10.21 -36.96
N PRO A 42 23.87 11.03 -37.88
CA PRO A 42 25.30 10.98 -38.16
C PRO A 42 26.09 11.54 -36.98
N LYS A 43 27.10 10.81 -36.53
CA LYS A 43 28.04 11.23 -35.49
C LYS A 43 29.46 11.31 -36.06
N CYS A 44 30.09 12.47 -35.92
CA CYS A 44 31.48 12.65 -36.34
C CYS A 44 32.43 11.87 -35.42
N VAL A 45 33.37 11.10 -35.97
CA VAL A 45 34.33 10.30 -35.19
C VAL A 45 35.53 11.11 -34.69
N ILE A 46 35.63 12.39 -35.07
CA ILE A 46 36.72 13.31 -34.71
C ILE A 46 36.30 14.18 -33.52
N CYS A 47 35.21 14.93 -33.66
CA CYS A 47 34.68 15.84 -32.62
C CYS A 47 33.51 15.27 -31.81
N LEU A 48 33.04 14.06 -32.14
CA LEU A 48 31.92 13.38 -31.47
C LEU A 48 30.55 14.08 -31.58
N LYS A 49 30.47 15.17 -32.36
CA LYS A 49 29.23 15.92 -32.59
C LYS A 49 28.21 15.05 -33.33
N VAL A 50 27.01 14.95 -32.78
CA VAL A 50 25.85 14.32 -33.41
C VAL A 50 25.10 15.38 -34.22
N LEU A 51 24.89 15.12 -35.50
CA LEU A 51 24.20 16.02 -36.41
C LEU A 51 22.71 15.61 -36.53
N SER A 52 21.91 16.50 -37.12
CA SER A 52 20.51 16.19 -37.44
C SER A 52 20.42 15.07 -38.49
N VAL A 53 19.32 14.31 -38.51
CA VAL A 53 19.07 13.26 -39.52
C VAL A 53 19.13 13.82 -40.94
N GLU A 54 18.69 15.07 -41.15
CA GLU A 54 18.75 15.76 -42.44
C GLU A 54 20.18 16.04 -42.94
N SER A 55 21.19 15.82 -42.08
CA SER A 55 22.61 15.96 -42.40
C SER A 55 23.23 14.67 -42.94
N MET A 56 22.49 13.56 -43.04
CA MET A 56 22.96 12.26 -43.56
C MET A 56 23.29 12.26 -45.08
N LEU A 57 23.23 13.41 -45.75
CA LEU A 57 23.67 13.54 -47.13
C LEU A 57 25.20 13.59 -47.23
N PRO A 58 25.83 12.80 -48.13
CA PRO A 58 27.29 12.78 -48.30
C PRO A 58 27.93 14.15 -48.50
N SER A 59 27.26 15.04 -49.25
CA SER A 59 27.73 16.42 -49.47
C SER A 59 27.77 17.26 -48.18
N LYS A 60 26.82 17.05 -47.26
CA LYS A 60 26.76 17.72 -45.96
C LYS A 60 27.79 17.15 -44.98
N LEU A 61 27.97 15.84 -44.95
CA LEU A 61 29.00 15.17 -44.15
C LEU A 61 30.41 15.59 -44.60
N LYS A 62 30.66 15.59 -45.92
CA LYS A 62 31.93 16.08 -46.49
C LYS A 62 32.16 17.55 -46.16
N ARG A 63 31.12 18.39 -46.21
CA ARG A 63 31.20 19.80 -45.82
C ARG A 63 31.57 19.97 -44.34
N HIS A 64 31.01 19.17 -43.44
CA HIS A 64 31.40 19.20 -42.03
C HIS A 64 32.88 18.86 -41.86
N LEU A 65 33.36 17.79 -42.52
CA LEU A 65 34.78 17.42 -42.48
C LEU A 65 35.66 18.57 -43.00
N MET A 66 35.33 19.16 -44.15
CA MET A 66 36.15 20.23 -44.75
C MET A 66 36.11 21.55 -43.96
N SER A 67 34.99 21.91 -43.34
CA SER A 67 34.83 23.19 -42.63
C SER A 67 35.29 23.13 -41.17
N THR A 68 35.04 22.01 -40.48
CA THR A 68 35.30 21.86 -39.04
C THR A 68 36.62 21.15 -38.77
N HIS A 69 37.08 20.32 -39.73
CA HIS A 69 38.26 19.47 -39.61
C HIS A 69 39.13 19.55 -40.87
N SER A 70 39.35 20.77 -41.38
CA SER A 70 40.08 21.04 -42.63
C SER A 70 41.47 20.39 -42.67
N SER A 71 42.19 20.38 -41.55
CA SER A 71 43.52 19.74 -41.45
C SER A 71 43.50 18.20 -41.56
N LEU A 72 42.32 17.58 -41.54
CA LEU A 72 42.12 16.14 -41.57
C LEU A 72 41.29 15.68 -42.78
N SER A 73 40.94 16.59 -43.72
CA SER A 73 40.08 16.28 -44.87
C SER A 73 40.68 15.28 -45.84
N ASP A 74 42.01 15.23 -45.92
CA ASP A 74 42.75 14.41 -46.89
C ASP A 74 43.19 13.06 -46.31
N LYS A 75 42.74 12.74 -45.08
CA LYS A 75 43.07 11.47 -44.44
C LYS A 75 42.26 10.32 -45.03
N PRO A 76 42.86 9.12 -45.17
CA PRO A 76 42.19 7.98 -45.78
C PRO A 76 41.21 7.31 -44.80
N ARG A 77 40.30 6.47 -45.30
CA ARG A 77 39.22 5.83 -44.51
C ARG A 77 39.77 5.08 -43.29
N GLU A 78 40.95 4.48 -43.39
CA GLU A 78 41.62 3.72 -42.34
C GLU A 78 41.98 4.60 -41.13
N PHE A 79 42.25 5.89 -41.34
CA PHE A 79 42.47 6.84 -40.24
C PHE A 79 41.19 7.02 -39.41
N PHE A 80 40.05 7.21 -40.08
CA PHE A 80 38.75 7.36 -39.42
C PHE A 80 38.28 6.05 -38.79
N ALA A 81 38.56 4.90 -39.40
CA ALA A 81 38.30 3.58 -38.82
C ALA A 81 39.09 3.38 -37.51
N ARG A 82 40.38 3.77 -37.47
CA ARG A 82 41.18 3.72 -36.23
C ARG A 82 40.63 4.64 -35.13
N LYS A 83 40.17 5.84 -35.48
CA LYS A 83 39.51 6.76 -34.52
C LYS A 83 38.19 6.18 -33.99
N LEU A 84 37.37 5.59 -34.86
CA LEU A 84 36.14 4.92 -34.46
C LEU A 84 36.42 3.74 -33.51
N ALA A 85 37.39 2.88 -33.84
CA ALA A 85 37.80 1.78 -32.98
C ALA A 85 38.41 2.25 -31.64
N GLY A 86 39.10 3.39 -31.62
CA GLY A 86 39.57 4.02 -30.38
C GLY A 86 38.41 4.49 -29.50
N PHE A 87 37.42 5.16 -30.09
CA PHE A 87 36.20 5.60 -29.39
C PHE A 87 35.39 4.41 -28.86
N GLN A 88 35.20 3.35 -29.66
CA GLN A 88 34.49 2.14 -29.24
C GLN A 88 35.21 1.43 -28.09
N ARG A 89 36.56 1.36 -28.12
CA ARG A 89 37.36 0.84 -27.01
C ARG A 89 37.25 1.68 -25.75
N GLN A 90 37.19 3.01 -25.88
CA GLN A 90 37.01 3.90 -24.72
C GLN A 90 35.60 3.77 -24.13
N ALA A 91 34.56 3.67 -24.96
CA ALA A 91 33.19 3.41 -24.52
C ALA A 91 33.04 2.03 -23.84
N ALA A 92 33.67 0.99 -24.40
CA ALA A 92 33.73 -0.33 -23.79
C ALA A 92 34.52 -0.31 -22.47
N SER A 93 35.65 0.41 -22.40
CA SER A 93 36.41 0.56 -21.15
C SER A 93 35.63 1.29 -20.06
N ILE A 94 34.76 2.24 -20.42
CA ILE A 94 33.85 2.89 -19.47
C ILE A 94 32.77 1.90 -19.02
N SER A 95 32.13 1.13 -19.90
CA SER A 95 31.13 0.13 -19.47
C SER A 95 31.73 -0.99 -18.61
N THR A 96 32.99 -1.34 -18.85
CA THR A 96 33.75 -2.33 -18.07
C THR A 96 34.23 -1.77 -16.72
N ALA A 97 34.50 -0.46 -16.64
CA ALA A 97 34.85 0.22 -15.39
C ALA A 97 33.65 0.39 -14.43
N PHE A 98 32.42 0.36 -14.96
CA PHE A 98 31.18 0.48 -14.19
C PHE A 98 30.53 -0.86 -13.82
N THR A 99 31.13 -2.01 -14.18
CA THR A 99 30.61 -3.32 -13.81
C THR A 99 30.96 -3.61 -12.34
N ILE A 100 30.18 -3.03 -11.42
CA ILE A 100 30.23 -3.36 -10.01
C ILE A 100 29.85 -4.85 -9.88
N PRO A 101 30.66 -5.70 -9.20
CA PRO A 101 30.36 -7.11 -9.04
C PRO A 101 28.94 -7.31 -8.49
N SER A 102 28.20 -8.29 -9.00
CA SER A 102 26.79 -8.54 -8.62
C SER A 102 26.58 -8.61 -7.09
N LYS A 103 27.55 -9.18 -6.36
CA LYS A 103 27.56 -9.25 -4.89
C LYS A 103 27.58 -7.88 -4.20
N VAL A 104 28.31 -6.91 -4.77
CA VAL A 104 28.41 -5.55 -4.23
C VAL A 104 27.10 -4.79 -4.46
N GLN A 105 26.48 -4.97 -5.62
CA GLN A 105 25.14 -4.41 -5.89
C GLN A 105 24.09 -5.00 -4.96
N LEU A 106 24.09 -6.32 -4.78
CA LEU A 106 23.18 -7.02 -3.88
C LEU A 106 23.33 -6.52 -2.44
N ALA A 107 24.56 -6.35 -1.96
CA ALA A 107 24.83 -5.78 -0.64
C ALA A 107 24.24 -4.37 -0.50
N SER A 108 24.45 -3.50 -1.50
CA SER A 108 23.88 -2.14 -1.52
C SER A 108 22.35 -2.14 -1.45
N PHE A 109 21.67 -2.97 -2.25
CA PHE A 109 20.21 -3.12 -2.20
C PHE A 109 19.72 -3.63 -0.85
N LYS A 110 20.38 -4.63 -0.25
CA LYS A 110 20.01 -5.18 1.05
C LYS A 110 20.19 -4.16 2.18
N VAL A 111 21.19 -3.28 2.11
CA VAL A 111 21.34 -2.17 3.06
C VAL A 111 20.21 -1.15 2.88
N ALA A 112 19.93 -0.72 1.64
CA ALA A 112 18.84 0.22 1.35
C ALA A 112 17.47 -0.31 1.82
N TYR A 113 17.18 -1.58 1.55
CA TYR A 113 15.97 -2.25 2.03
C TYR A 113 15.85 -2.20 3.56
N ARG A 114 16.92 -2.50 4.30
CA ARG A 114 16.93 -2.46 5.77
C ARG A 114 16.71 -1.05 6.31
N ILE A 115 17.32 -0.04 5.70
CA ILE A 115 17.15 1.36 6.10
C ILE A 115 15.70 1.80 5.95
N ALA A 116 15.08 1.50 4.80
CA ALA A 116 13.67 1.80 4.53
C ALA A 116 12.73 1.06 5.51
N ARG A 117 12.93 -0.24 5.70
CA ARG A 117 12.17 -1.07 6.67
C ARG A 117 12.27 -0.55 8.10
N ALA A 118 13.44 -0.02 8.49
CA ALA A 118 13.66 0.58 9.80
C ALA A 118 13.21 2.04 9.90
N LYS A 119 12.66 2.61 8.81
CA LYS A 119 12.21 4.01 8.71
C LYS A 119 13.32 5.00 9.07
N LYS A 120 14.58 4.65 8.80
CA LYS A 120 15.76 5.48 9.13
C LYS A 120 16.12 6.44 7.98
N PRO A 121 16.74 7.59 8.27
CA PRO A 121 17.25 8.50 7.23
C PRO A 121 18.27 7.79 6.34
N HIS A 122 18.28 8.09 5.04
CA HIS A 122 19.20 7.47 4.07
C HIS A 122 20.68 7.72 4.39
N THR A 123 20.99 8.89 4.98
CA THR A 123 22.34 9.28 5.41
C THR A 123 22.95 8.35 6.48
N ILE A 124 22.14 7.52 7.16
CA ILE A 124 22.67 6.55 8.13
C ILE A 124 23.59 5.51 7.47
N ALA A 125 23.42 5.27 6.16
CA ALA A 125 24.24 4.34 5.40
C ALA A 125 25.71 4.77 5.38
N GLU A 126 25.95 6.03 5.04
CA GLU A 126 27.29 6.63 4.93
C GLU A 126 27.86 7.05 6.29
N ASN A 127 27.02 7.57 7.18
CA ASN A 127 27.49 8.15 8.45
C ASN A 127 27.71 7.13 9.56
N LEU A 128 27.09 5.95 9.49
CA LEU A 128 27.14 4.97 10.58
C LEU A 128 27.33 3.54 10.09
N ILE A 129 26.49 3.06 9.16
CA ILE A 129 26.49 1.64 8.78
C ILE A 129 27.80 1.23 8.10
N LEU A 130 28.26 2.00 7.10
CA LEU A 130 29.49 1.69 6.37
C LEU A 130 30.74 1.82 7.25
N PRO A 131 30.97 2.91 8.01
CA PRO A 131 32.12 3.00 8.93
C PRO A 131 32.15 1.85 9.95
N ALA A 132 31.01 1.57 10.62
CA ALA A 132 30.95 0.50 11.60
C ALA A 132 31.24 -0.88 10.98
N ALA A 133 30.75 -1.15 9.77
CA ALA A 133 31.03 -2.40 9.07
C ALA A 133 32.51 -2.53 8.68
N ILE A 134 33.17 -1.43 8.29
CA ILE A 134 34.59 -1.39 7.98
C ILE A 134 35.41 -1.68 9.24
N ASP A 135 35.11 -1.02 10.36
CA ASP A 135 35.83 -1.21 11.63
C ASP A 135 35.72 -2.67 12.11
N MET A 136 34.51 -3.22 12.12
CA MET A 136 34.28 -4.62 12.50
C MET A 136 35.06 -5.59 11.62
N VAL A 137 35.01 -5.44 10.29
CA VAL A 137 35.70 -6.36 9.37
C VAL A 137 37.20 -6.16 9.39
N SER A 138 37.70 -4.93 9.58
CA SER A 138 39.13 -4.68 9.74
C SER A 138 39.68 -5.40 10.98
N ILE A 139 38.99 -5.30 12.12
CA ILE A 139 39.40 -5.95 13.38
C ILE A 139 39.27 -7.47 13.31
N MET A 140 38.14 -7.98 12.80
CA MET A 140 37.81 -9.40 12.86
C MET A 140 38.43 -10.25 11.75
N ILE A 141 38.62 -9.68 10.56
CA ILE A 141 39.01 -10.41 9.35
C ILE A 141 40.31 -9.84 8.76
N GLY A 142 40.47 -8.52 8.78
CA GLY A 142 41.67 -7.82 8.35
C GLY A 142 41.42 -6.72 7.32
N GLU A 143 42.38 -5.81 7.21
CA GLU A 143 42.34 -4.65 6.32
C GLU A 143 42.08 -4.95 4.82
N PRO A 144 42.60 -6.04 4.22
CA PRO A 144 42.28 -6.34 2.82
C PRO A 144 40.78 -6.61 2.59
N ALA A 145 40.12 -7.24 3.57
CA ALA A 145 38.68 -7.52 3.51
C ALA A 145 37.87 -6.23 3.74
N SER A 146 38.32 -5.35 4.65
CA SER A 146 37.67 -4.06 4.95
C SER A 146 37.57 -3.17 3.69
N LYS A 147 38.65 -3.11 2.89
CA LYS A 147 38.71 -2.32 1.64
C LYS A 147 37.69 -2.78 0.59
N SER A 148 37.22 -4.02 0.67
CA SER A 148 36.17 -4.51 -0.24
C SER A 148 34.79 -3.91 0.07
N LEU A 149 34.52 -3.53 1.32
CA LEU A 149 33.26 -2.88 1.72
C LEU A 149 33.18 -1.43 1.20
N GLN A 150 34.30 -0.73 1.08
CA GLN A 150 34.35 0.63 0.52
C GLN A 150 33.85 0.69 -0.93
N LYS A 151 33.84 -0.45 -1.64
CA LYS A 151 33.31 -0.56 -3.00
C LYS A 151 31.78 -0.60 -3.05
N ILE A 152 31.10 -0.83 -1.92
CA ILE A 152 29.64 -0.89 -1.86
C ILE A 152 29.08 0.53 -1.95
N PRO A 153 28.27 0.84 -2.99
CA PRO A 153 27.74 2.19 -3.14
C PRO A 153 26.62 2.39 -2.12
N LEU A 154 26.88 3.22 -1.10
CA LEU A 154 25.97 3.49 0.03
C LEU A 154 25.73 4.98 0.27
N SER A 155 26.08 5.85 -0.70
CA SER A 155 25.79 7.29 -0.60
C SER A 155 24.29 7.53 -0.42
N ASN A 156 23.91 8.64 0.21
CA ASN A 156 22.51 9.07 0.35
C ASN A 156 21.71 8.94 -0.96
N ASN A 157 22.27 9.43 -2.08
CA ASN A 157 21.63 9.37 -3.40
C ASN A 157 21.58 7.96 -3.99
N THR A 158 22.50 7.07 -3.60
CA THR A 158 22.44 5.67 -3.99
C THR A 158 21.32 4.97 -3.24
N ILE A 159 21.22 5.17 -1.93
CA ILE A 159 20.18 4.55 -1.10
C ILE A 159 18.79 4.94 -1.60
N ALA A 160 18.55 6.23 -1.86
CA ALA A 160 17.29 6.69 -2.45
C ALA A 160 16.95 5.93 -3.75
N ARG A 161 17.86 5.93 -4.73
CA ARG A 161 17.68 5.23 -6.01
C ARG A 161 17.47 3.72 -5.88
N ARG A 162 18.05 3.08 -4.86
CA ARG A 162 17.86 1.65 -4.59
C ARG A 162 16.49 1.40 -3.97
N ILE A 163 16.02 2.26 -3.08
CA ILE A 163 14.67 2.22 -2.50
C ILE A 163 13.63 2.41 -3.61
N ASP A 164 13.81 3.39 -4.52
CA ASP A 164 12.91 3.61 -5.66
C ASP A 164 12.72 2.31 -6.48
N LYS A 165 13.82 1.63 -6.79
CA LYS A 165 13.80 0.37 -7.56
C LYS A 165 13.13 -0.77 -6.81
N ILE A 166 13.40 -0.89 -5.50
CA ILE A 166 12.73 -1.87 -4.65
C ILE A 166 11.23 -1.60 -4.65
N ALA A 167 10.80 -0.35 -4.51
CA ALA A 167 9.40 0.03 -4.52
C ALA A 167 8.72 -0.31 -5.85
N LEU A 168 9.38 -0.01 -6.98
CA LEU A 168 8.89 -0.37 -8.31
C LEU A 168 8.74 -1.90 -8.47
N ASP A 169 9.76 -2.68 -8.10
CA ASP A 169 9.67 -4.14 -8.20
C ASP A 169 8.56 -4.73 -7.33
N VAL A 170 8.39 -4.23 -6.10
CA VAL A 170 7.31 -4.64 -5.19
C VAL A 170 5.95 -4.26 -5.76
N ASN A 171 5.82 -3.05 -6.31
CA ASN A 171 4.58 -2.61 -6.94
C ASN A 171 4.23 -3.48 -8.14
N ASP A 172 5.19 -3.75 -9.03
CA ASP A 172 4.97 -4.60 -10.21
C ASP A 172 4.55 -6.01 -9.82
N GLN A 173 5.16 -6.57 -8.77
CA GLN A 173 4.76 -7.86 -8.21
C GLN A 173 3.30 -7.84 -7.72
N LEU A 174 2.92 -6.81 -6.95
CA LEU A 174 1.56 -6.66 -6.44
C LEU A 174 0.53 -6.52 -7.58
N MET A 175 0.79 -5.63 -8.53
CA MET A 175 -0.11 -5.39 -9.67
C MET A 175 -0.24 -6.64 -10.56
N SER A 176 0.84 -7.39 -10.75
CA SER A 176 0.78 -8.67 -11.46
C SER A 176 -0.01 -9.71 -10.67
N ALA A 177 0.10 -9.75 -9.35
CA ALA A 177 -0.54 -10.76 -8.51
C ALA A 177 -2.06 -10.55 -8.35
N ILE A 178 -2.55 -9.31 -8.43
CA ILE A 178 -3.97 -8.96 -8.29
C ILE A 178 -4.76 -9.06 -9.60
N ARG A 179 -4.11 -8.90 -10.76
CA ARG A 179 -4.80 -8.90 -12.07
C ARG A 179 -5.61 -10.18 -12.27
N GLY A 180 -6.86 -10.01 -12.68
CA GLY A 180 -7.80 -11.12 -12.90
C GLY A 180 -8.32 -11.77 -11.61
N LYS A 181 -8.02 -11.25 -10.42
CA LYS A 181 -8.49 -11.77 -9.15
C LYS A 181 -9.48 -10.84 -8.48
N VAL A 182 -10.37 -11.45 -7.70
CA VAL A 182 -11.30 -10.73 -6.84
C VAL A 182 -10.54 -10.07 -5.69
N PHE A 183 -10.85 -8.80 -5.40
CA PHE A 183 -10.17 -8.03 -4.36
C PHE A 183 -11.11 -7.12 -3.58
N ALA A 184 -10.67 -6.68 -2.40
CA ALA A 184 -11.33 -5.65 -1.61
C ALA A 184 -10.36 -4.51 -1.34
N LEU A 185 -10.89 -3.29 -1.17
CA LEU A 185 -10.13 -2.08 -0.88
C LEU A 185 -10.46 -1.54 0.50
N GLN A 186 -9.47 -0.94 1.15
CA GLN A 186 -9.63 -0.12 2.33
C GLN A 186 -8.98 1.23 2.07
N LEU A 187 -9.71 2.30 2.29
CA LEU A 187 -9.30 3.67 1.95
C LEU A 187 -9.44 4.58 3.17
N ASP A 188 -8.47 5.46 3.32
CA ASP A 188 -8.51 6.47 4.38
C ASP A 188 -7.73 7.72 3.98
N GLU A 189 -8.17 8.86 4.50
CA GLU A 189 -7.53 10.15 4.33
C GLU A 189 -6.69 10.47 5.56
N ALA A 190 -5.39 10.71 5.38
CA ALA A 190 -4.57 11.31 6.43
C ALA A 190 -4.05 12.67 6.05
N THR A 191 -3.93 13.52 7.06
CA THR A 191 -3.12 14.71 7.01
C THR A 191 -1.81 14.44 7.74
N ASP A 192 -0.67 14.71 7.09
CA ASP A 192 0.64 14.56 7.70
C ASP A 192 1.01 15.76 8.60
N SER A 193 2.19 15.67 9.23
CA SER A 193 2.73 16.69 10.13
C SER A 193 2.99 18.05 9.46
N ASN A 194 3.10 18.09 8.13
CA ASN A 194 3.27 19.30 7.34
C ASN A 194 1.95 19.84 6.79
N LYS A 195 0.80 19.24 7.18
CA LYS A 195 -0.54 19.53 6.68
C LYS A 195 -0.80 19.10 5.23
N ASP A 196 0.05 18.24 4.65
CA ASP A 196 -0.25 17.64 3.35
C ASP A 196 -1.24 16.49 3.57
N ALA A 197 -2.32 16.47 2.78
CA ALA A 197 -3.28 15.38 2.82
C ALA A 197 -2.87 14.26 1.84
N HIS A 198 -3.05 13.01 2.24
CA HIS A 198 -2.73 11.81 1.47
C HIS A 198 -3.90 10.83 1.52
N LEU A 199 -4.24 10.26 0.37
CA LEU A 199 -5.15 9.13 0.26
C LEU A 199 -4.34 7.84 0.33
N ILE A 200 -4.58 7.04 1.35
CA ILE A 200 -3.96 5.72 1.50
C ILE A 200 -4.98 4.66 1.16
N CYS A 201 -4.57 3.72 0.33
CA CYS A 201 -5.38 2.58 -0.05
C CYS A 201 -4.62 1.30 0.25
N TYR A 202 -5.27 0.35 0.90
CA TYR A 202 -4.83 -1.04 1.04
C TYR A 202 -5.72 -1.95 0.20
N VAL A 203 -5.15 -3.06 -0.25
CA VAL A 203 -5.85 -4.08 -1.00
C VAL A 203 -5.77 -5.42 -0.29
N ARG A 204 -6.86 -6.18 -0.34
CA ARG A 204 -6.92 -7.58 0.08
C ARG A 204 -7.39 -8.47 -1.05
N PHE A 205 -6.67 -9.55 -1.32
CA PHE A 205 -7.01 -10.54 -2.34
C PHE A 205 -6.43 -11.91 -1.97
N ILE A 206 -6.71 -12.94 -2.76
CA ILE A 206 -6.12 -14.28 -2.57
C ILE A 206 -4.87 -14.42 -3.44
N GLY A 207 -3.75 -14.75 -2.82
CA GLY A 207 -2.49 -15.06 -3.50
C GLY A 207 -2.58 -16.33 -4.36
N ASP A 208 -1.58 -16.56 -5.20
CA ASP A 208 -1.50 -17.78 -6.03
C ASP A 208 -1.32 -19.06 -5.18
N ASP A 209 -0.84 -18.89 -3.95
CA ASP A 209 -0.68 -19.92 -2.92
C ASP A 209 -1.96 -20.16 -2.09
N ASN A 210 -3.10 -19.59 -2.50
CA ASN A 210 -4.36 -19.61 -1.76
C ASN A 210 -4.27 -18.99 -0.35
N VAL A 211 -3.33 -18.07 -0.12
CA VAL A 211 -3.21 -17.34 1.15
C VAL A 211 -3.74 -15.91 0.98
N PRO A 212 -4.48 -15.35 1.96
CA PRO A 212 -4.84 -13.93 1.94
C PRO A 212 -3.60 -13.04 1.88
N VAL A 213 -3.60 -12.11 0.93
CA VAL A 213 -2.59 -11.05 0.84
C VAL A 213 -3.25 -9.73 1.22
N GLU A 214 -2.65 -9.02 2.17
CA GLU A 214 -2.99 -7.64 2.53
C GLU A 214 -1.75 -6.77 2.32
N ASP A 215 -1.82 -5.82 1.39
CA ASP A 215 -0.68 -4.94 1.12
C ASP A 215 -1.15 -3.52 0.78
N LEU A 216 -0.22 -2.56 0.85
CA LEU A 216 -0.44 -1.20 0.38
C LEU A 216 -0.84 -1.28 -1.10
N PHE A 217 -1.94 -0.66 -1.49
CA PHE A 217 -2.30 -0.52 -2.89
C PHE A 217 -1.64 0.73 -3.48
N PHE A 218 -1.81 1.87 -2.82
CA PHE A 218 -1.08 3.11 -3.10
C PHE A 218 -1.15 4.09 -1.91
N CYS A 219 -0.28 5.09 -1.92
CA CYS A 219 -0.37 6.28 -1.07
C CYS A 219 -0.13 7.51 -1.95
N ARG A 220 -1.18 8.30 -2.21
CA ARG A 220 -1.09 9.43 -3.16
C ARG A 220 -1.43 10.75 -2.46
N PRO A 221 -0.71 11.84 -2.76
CA PRO A 221 -1.06 13.15 -2.23
C PRO A 221 -2.41 13.61 -2.78
N ILE A 222 -3.19 14.29 -1.94
CA ILE A 222 -4.43 14.96 -2.31
C ILE A 222 -4.06 16.41 -2.63
N THR A 223 -3.90 16.73 -3.91
CA THR A 223 -3.42 18.04 -4.38
C THR A 223 -4.53 19.09 -4.54
N GLU A 224 -5.79 18.66 -4.58
CA GLU A 224 -6.95 19.52 -4.75
C GLU A 224 -7.85 19.53 -3.50
N SER A 225 -9.18 19.57 -3.69
CA SER A 225 -10.15 19.43 -2.61
C SER A 225 -10.34 17.95 -2.21
N CYS A 226 -10.56 17.69 -0.92
CA CYS A 226 -10.98 16.38 -0.40
C CYS A 226 -12.45 16.05 -0.75
N ARG A 227 -12.89 16.37 -1.98
CA ARG A 227 -14.21 16.01 -2.48
C ARG A 227 -14.18 14.56 -2.97
N ALA A 228 -15.28 13.87 -2.76
CA ALA A 228 -15.53 12.50 -3.23
C ALA A 228 -15.09 12.23 -4.69
N ALA A 229 -15.35 13.19 -5.59
CA ALA A 229 -15.00 13.07 -7.01
C ALA A 229 -13.49 13.00 -7.24
N ASN A 230 -12.73 13.85 -6.56
CA ASN A 230 -11.28 13.92 -6.72
C ASN A 230 -10.61 12.67 -6.13
N LEU A 231 -11.10 12.21 -4.98
CA LEU A 231 -10.62 10.96 -4.38
C LEU A 231 -10.94 9.76 -5.27
N PHE A 232 -12.09 9.79 -5.94
CA PHE A 232 -12.49 8.74 -6.88
C PHE A 232 -11.56 8.72 -8.09
N GLU A 233 -11.27 9.88 -8.65
CA GLU A 233 -10.35 10.01 -9.77
C GLU A 233 -8.95 9.50 -9.44
N ILE A 234 -8.42 9.76 -8.24
CA ILE A 234 -7.14 9.20 -7.80
C ILE A 234 -7.16 7.67 -7.85
N VAL A 235 -8.22 7.05 -7.33
CA VAL A 235 -8.32 5.59 -7.28
C VAL A 235 -8.58 5.00 -8.67
N ASN A 236 -9.47 5.62 -9.44
CA ASN A 236 -9.82 5.19 -10.79
C ASN A 236 -8.60 5.26 -11.72
N ASN A 237 -7.89 6.37 -11.72
CA ASN A 237 -6.66 6.54 -12.51
C ASN A 237 -5.62 5.48 -12.12
N PHE A 238 -5.49 5.14 -10.83
CA PHE A 238 -4.59 4.09 -10.39
C PHE A 238 -5.03 2.69 -10.90
N ILE A 239 -6.32 2.36 -10.80
CA ILE A 239 -6.87 1.08 -11.26
C ILE A 239 -6.74 0.92 -12.78
N GLU A 240 -7.13 1.95 -13.54
CA GLU A 240 -7.06 1.95 -15.01
C GLU A 240 -5.62 1.89 -15.50
N SER A 241 -4.71 2.71 -14.95
CA SER A 241 -3.30 2.73 -15.36
C SER A 241 -2.59 1.40 -15.09
N ASN A 242 -3.05 0.63 -14.11
CA ASN A 242 -2.51 -0.70 -13.79
C ASN A 242 -3.29 -1.86 -14.43
N GLY A 243 -4.31 -1.58 -15.25
CA GLY A 243 -5.11 -2.60 -15.95
C GLY A 243 -5.88 -3.52 -15.01
N ILE A 244 -6.38 -2.97 -13.90
CA ILE A 244 -7.21 -3.68 -12.92
C ILE A 244 -8.69 -3.39 -13.25
N GLU A 245 -9.55 -4.39 -13.10
CA GLU A 245 -10.97 -4.26 -13.45
C GLU A 245 -11.83 -4.02 -12.21
N TRP A 246 -12.63 -2.94 -12.20
CA TRP A 246 -13.54 -2.62 -11.10
C TRP A 246 -14.54 -3.71 -10.77
N LYS A 247 -15.01 -4.48 -11.77
CA LYS A 247 -15.94 -5.61 -11.58
C LYS A 247 -15.41 -6.70 -10.65
N MET A 248 -14.09 -6.73 -10.43
CA MET A 248 -13.43 -7.69 -9.53
C MET A 248 -13.36 -7.17 -8.09
N CYS A 249 -13.71 -5.90 -7.85
CA CYS A 249 -13.77 -5.31 -6.52
C CYS A 249 -15.05 -5.74 -5.80
N VAL A 250 -14.92 -6.43 -4.67
CA VAL A 250 -16.07 -7.01 -3.92
C VAL A 250 -16.35 -6.33 -2.59
N GLY A 251 -15.50 -5.40 -2.17
CA GLY A 251 -15.72 -4.66 -0.94
C GLY A 251 -14.86 -3.43 -0.86
N ILE A 252 -15.42 -2.36 -0.30
CA ILE A 252 -14.72 -1.10 -0.06
C ILE A 252 -15.01 -0.66 1.36
N CYS A 253 -13.95 -0.51 2.15
CA CYS A 253 -14.01 -0.01 3.52
C CYS A 253 -13.44 1.42 3.57
N THR A 254 -14.15 2.33 4.24
CA THR A 254 -13.75 3.74 4.41
C THR A 254 -14.04 4.20 5.82
N ASP A 255 -13.31 5.21 6.33
CA ASP A 255 -13.44 5.78 7.69
C ASP A 255 -14.78 6.51 7.98
N GLY A 256 -15.63 6.68 6.96
CA GLY A 256 -16.94 7.27 7.10
C GLY A 256 -16.94 8.81 6.99
N ALA A 257 -15.82 9.47 6.70
CA ALA A 257 -15.80 10.93 6.47
C ALA A 257 -16.82 11.32 5.39
N ARG A 258 -17.46 12.50 5.51
CA ARG A 258 -18.57 12.90 4.61
C ARG A 258 -18.22 12.83 3.11
N ALA A 259 -16.96 13.08 2.74
CA ALA A 259 -16.47 12.93 1.37
C ALA A 259 -16.31 11.45 0.94
N MET A 260 -16.01 10.56 1.88
CA MET A 260 -15.84 9.12 1.66
C MET A 260 -17.18 8.37 1.64
N SER A 261 -18.11 8.75 2.53
CA SER A 261 -19.31 7.99 2.86
C SER A 261 -20.65 8.57 2.37
N GLY A 262 -20.64 9.76 1.75
CA GLY A 262 -21.86 10.44 1.34
C GLY A 262 -22.81 9.59 0.47
N SER A 263 -24.07 9.48 0.88
CA SER A 263 -25.13 8.64 0.28
C SER A 263 -25.61 9.12 -1.11
N TYR A 264 -25.41 10.39 -1.46
CA TYR A 264 -25.84 10.95 -2.74
C TYR A 264 -24.68 11.22 -3.71
N GLY A 265 -23.41 11.25 -3.24
CA GLY A 265 -22.25 11.55 -4.09
C GLY A 265 -20.87 11.34 -3.44
N GLY A 266 -20.78 10.52 -2.38
CA GLY A 266 -19.52 10.14 -1.73
C GLY A 266 -18.65 9.20 -2.57
N LEU A 267 -17.35 9.10 -2.24
CA LEU A 267 -16.39 8.25 -2.93
C LEU A 267 -16.89 6.81 -3.08
N ARG A 268 -17.37 6.24 -1.97
CA ARG A 268 -17.89 4.86 -1.92
C ARG A 268 -18.99 4.63 -2.95
N LYS A 269 -19.96 5.55 -3.07
CA LYS A 269 -21.08 5.38 -4.00
C LYS A 269 -20.58 5.29 -5.44
N LYS A 270 -19.68 6.20 -5.83
CA LYS A 270 -19.08 6.22 -7.17
C LYS A 270 -18.33 4.91 -7.48
N MET A 271 -17.55 4.42 -6.51
CA MET A 271 -16.85 3.14 -6.67
C MET A 271 -17.78 1.94 -6.73
N CYS A 272 -18.86 1.95 -5.95
CA CYS A 272 -19.88 0.90 -5.99
C CYS A 272 -20.62 0.89 -7.33
N ASP A 273 -20.95 2.06 -7.89
CA ASP A 273 -21.60 2.20 -9.19
C ASP A 273 -20.71 1.61 -10.31
N ASP A 274 -19.41 1.93 -10.33
CA ASP A 274 -18.46 1.41 -11.33
C ASP A 274 -18.09 -0.07 -11.13
N ALA A 275 -18.12 -0.55 -9.88
CA ALA A 275 -17.97 -1.98 -9.57
C ALA A 275 -19.24 -2.80 -9.90
N GLY A 276 -20.35 -2.16 -10.25
CA GLY A 276 -21.63 -2.82 -10.51
C GLY A 276 -22.27 -3.42 -9.26
N ALA A 277 -22.04 -2.83 -8.09
CA ALA A 277 -22.53 -3.36 -6.81
C ALA A 277 -24.06 -3.20 -6.68
N GLU A 278 -24.74 -4.26 -6.25
CA GLU A 278 -26.19 -4.23 -5.97
C GLU A 278 -26.53 -3.46 -4.68
N HIS A 279 -25.56 -3.33 -3.76
CA HIS A 279 -25.75 -2.70 -2.46
C HIS A 279 -24.83 -1.50 -2.25
N ASN A 280 -25.40 -0.30 -2.44
CA ASN A 280 -24.67 0.97 -2.41
C ASN A 280 -24.68 1.65 -1.02
N ALA A 281 -25.14 0.98 0.04
CA ALA A 281 -25.31 1.58 1.36
C ALA A 281 -24.84 0.66 2.50
N LEU A 282 -23.71 1.01 3.11
CA LEU A 282 -23.41 0.71 4.50
C LEU A 282 -22.63 1.91 5.05
N LEU A 283 -23.24 2.62 5.98
CA LEU A 283 -22.71 3.81 6.63
C LEU A 283 -22.16 3.41 7.98
N PHE A 284 -20.85 3.52 8.20
CA PHE A 284 -20.31 3.61 9.55
C PHE A 284 -19.31 4.75 9.60
N TYR A 285 -19.76 5.87 10.18
CA TYR A 285 -18.89 6.94 10.66
C TYR A 285 -18.37 6.50 12.02
N CYS A 286 -17.05 6.30 12.15
CA CYS A 286 -16.43 6.11 13.44
C CYS A 286 -15.31 7.14 13.62
N SER A 287 -15.60 8.24 14.30
CA SER A 287 -14.52 9.08 14.83
C SER A 287 -13.85 8.32 15.99
N ALA A 288 -12.93 7.40 15.67
CA ALA A 288 -12.28 6.54 16.64
C ALA A 288 -11.23 7.30 17.51
N ARG A 289 -11.69 8.26 18.33
CA ARG A 289 -10.86 8.99 19.32
C ARG A 289 -11.07 8.52 20.75
N TRP A 290 -11.74 7.41 20.94
CA TRP A 290 -12.15 6.95 22.26
C TRP A 290 -11.01 6.25 23.02
N LEU A 291 -10.06 5.62 22.31
CA LEU A 291 -8.80 5.14 22.89
C LEU A 291 -8.02 6.27 23.60
N SER A 292 -7.93 7.46 23.00
CA SER A 292 -7.24 8.60 23.62
C SER A 292 -8.05 9.17 24.79
N LYS A 293 -9.37 9.31 24.63
CA LYS A 293 -10.25 9.77 25.72
C LYS A 293 -10.19 8.85 26.95
N GLY A 294 -10.23 7.54 26.77
CA GLY A 294 -10.14 6.58 27.88
C GLY A 294 -8.79 6.64 28.60
N LYS A 295 -7.68 6.80 27.86
CA LYS A 295 -6.34 6.98 28.46
C LYS A 295 -6.23 8.29 29.26
N VAL A 296 -6.82 9.38 28.75
CA VAL A 296 -6.85 10.66 29.46
C VAL A 296 -7.66 10.54 30.76
N LEU A 297 -8.85 9.92 30.70
CA LEU A 297 -9.68 9.69 31.89
C LEU A 297 -8.93 8.90 32.96
N LEU A 298 -8.31 7.78 32.57
CA LEU A 298 -7.52 6.96 33.49
C LEU A 298 -6.39 7.78 34.12
N ARG A 299 -5.68 8.60 33.33
CA ARG A 299 -4.59 9.42 33.85
C ARG A 299 -5.05 10.50 34.81
N VAL A 300 -6.20 11.13 34.54
CA VAL A 300 -6.83 12.09 35.45
C VAL A 300 -7.25 11.42 36.75
N TYR A 301 -7.77 10.20 36.69
CA TYR A 301 -8.15 9.43 37.88
C TYR A 301 -6.94 9.00 38.72
N GLU A 302 -5.86 8.53 38.09
CA GLU A 302 -4.61 8.18 38.75
C GLU A 302 -4.00 9.38 39.50
N LEU A 303 -3.98 10.55 38.86
CA LEU A 303 -3.38 11.79 39.37
C LEU A 303 -4.38 12.69 40.10
N ARG A 304 -5.53 12.17 40.51
CA ARG A 304 -6.64 12.98 41.06
C ARG A 304 -6.24 13.83 42.26
N ASN A 305 -5.35 13.34 43.11
CA ASN A 305 -4.90 14.04 44.31
C ASN A 305 -3.95 15.20 43.94
N GLU A 306 -3.00 14.94 43.05
CA GLU A 306 -2.05 15.92 42.53
C GLU A 306 -2.77 17.03 41.75
N ILE A 307 -3.75 16.65 40.93
CA ILE A 307 -4.60 17.59 40.19
C ILE A 307 -5.43 18.43 41.17
N ALA A 308 -6.02 17.82 42.20
CA ALA A 308 -6.78 18.54 43.22
C ALA A 308 -5.92 19.60 43.95
N ASN A 309 -4.71 19.21 44.36
CA ASN A 309 -3.77 20.11 45.03
C ASN A 309 -3.37 21.29 44.14
N TYR A 310 -2.97 20.99 42.89
CA TYR A 310 -2.60 22.02 41.91
C TYR A 310 -3.75 23.01 41.65
N LEU A 311 -4.96 22.50 41.40
CA LEU A 311 -6.14 23.36 41.17
C LEU A 311 -6.50 24.17 42.43
N GLN A 312 -6.27 23.65 43.63
CA GLN A 312 -6.51 24.37 44.87
C GLN A 312 -5.51 25.51 45.07
N GLU A 313 -4.23 25.29 44.76
CA GLU A 313 -3.19 26.33 44.77
C GLU A 313 -3.52 27.47 43.79
N GLU A 314 -3.99 27.13 42.60
CA GLU A 314 -4.44 28.07 41.57
C GLU A 314 -5.83 28.69 41.86
N LYS A 315 -6.46 28.36 43.00
CA LYS A 315 -7.81 28.82 43.40
C LYS A 315 -8.89 28.52 42.34
N HIS A 316 -8.72 27.43 41.59
CA HIS A 316 -9.63 27.04 40.53
C HIS A 316 -10.86 26.31 41.10
N GLN A 317 -12.06 26.67 40.64
CA GLN A 317 -13.34 26.16 41.18
C GLN A 317 -13.49 24.63 41.07
N GLN A 318 -12.91 24.03 40.03
CA GLN A 318 -12.96 22.57 39.81
C GLN A 318 -12.17 21.74 40.82
N ALA A 319 -11.33 22.36 41.68
CA ALA A 319 -10.66 21.65 42.76
C ALA A 319 -11.67 20.97 43.72
N ALA A 320 -12.86 21.55 43.87
CA ALA A 320 -13.93 20.99 44.69
C ALA A 320 -14.43 19.63 44.17
N ASN A 321 -14.46 19.43 42.85
CA ASN A 321 -14.95 18.19 42.23
C ASN A 321 -14.09 16.97 42.64
N PHE A 322 -12.78 17.16 42.81
CA PHE A 322 -11.88 16.07 43.23
C PHE A 322 -11.97 15.72 44.71
N LYS A 323 -12.79 16.45 45.49
CA LYS A 323 -13.16 16.12 46.87
C LYS A 323 -14.57 15.56 46.99
N ASP A 324 -15.37 15.69 45.93
CA ASP A 324 -16.73 15.15 45.87
C ASP A 324 -16.69 13.64 45.56
N VAL A 325 -17.32 12.86 46.45
CA VAL A 325 -17.38 11.40 46.33
C VAL A 325 -18.17 11.01 45.08
N ASN A 326 -19.23 11.74 44.74
CA ASN A 326 -20.08 11.41 43.60
C ASN A 326 -19.37 11.63 42.27
N PHE A 327 -18.65 12.75 42.13
CA PHE A 327 -17.77 12.98 40.99
C PHE A 327 -16.69 11.89 40.85
N LEU A 328 -16.00 11.52 41.93
CA LEU A 328 -14.95 10.50 41.89
C LEU A 328 -15.49 9.12 41.52
N THR A 329 -16.67 8.74 42.03
CA THR A 329 -17.36 7.49 41.68
C THR A 329 -17.73 7.45 40.19
N ASN A 330 -18.27 8.54 39.64
CA ASN A 330 -18.58 8.64 38.22
C ASN A 330 -17.31 8.62 37.34
N LEU A 331 -16.24 9.30 37.77
CA LEU A 331 -14.96 9.27 37.08
C LEU A 331 -14.34 7.86 37.08
N ALA A 332 -14.39 7.15 38.22
CA ALA A 332 -13.93 5.77 38.34
C ALA A 332 -14.71 4.83 37.41
N TYR A 333 -16.05 4.95 37.40
CA TYR A 333 -16.92 4.22 36.49
C TYR A 333 -16.56 4.47 35.02
N LEU A 334 -16.37 5.73 34.63
CA LEU A 334 -15.98 6.10 33.28
C LEU A 334 -14.63 5.48 32.90
N CYS A 335 -13.65 5.48 33.81
CA CYS A 335 -12.37 4.82 33.57
C CYS A 335 -12.54 3.32 33.28
N ASP A 336 -13.39 2.63 34.04
CA ASP A 336 -13.63 1.20 33.86
C ASP A 336 -14.35 0.89 32.55
N ILE A 337 -15.45 1.59 32.23
CA ILE A 337 -16.19 1.32 30.99
C ILE A 337 -15.37 1.67 29.74
N PHE A 338 -14.65 2.80 29.74
CA PHE A 338 -13.72 3.11 28.66
C PHE A 338 -12.59 2.09 28.59
N GLY A 339 -12.09 1.58 29.72
CA GLY A 339 -11.12 0.49 29.76
C GLY A 339 -11.62 -0.78 29.07
N LYS A 340 -12.84 -1.23 29.40
CA LYS A 340 -13.47 -2.41 28.78
C LYS A 340 -13.74 -2.22 27.29
N LEU A 341 -14.28 -1.07 26.91
CA LEU A 341 -14.46 -0.73 25.51
C LEU A 341 -13.08 -0.73 24.82
N ASN A 342 -12.04 -0.09 25.39
CA ASN A 342 -10.74 0.07 24.74
C ASN A 342 -10.13 -1.29 24.44
N HIS A 343 -10.28 -2.23 25.38
CA HIS A 343 -9.92 -3.62 25.17
C HIS A 343 -10.68 -4.22 23.98
N LEU A 344 -12.01 -4.07 23.90
CA LEU A 344 -12.78 -4.49 22.72
C LEU A 344 -12.18 -3.90 21.44
N ASN A 345 -11.90 -2.58 21.38
CA ASN A 345 -11.32 -1.95 20.19
C ASN A 345 -10.04 -2.65 19.75
N THR A 346 -9.12 -2.85 20.70
CA THR A 346 -7.84 -3.49 20.43
C THR A 346 -8.04 -4.92 19.93
N THR A 347 -9.05 -5.65 20.43
CA THR A 347 -9.38 -6.97 19.87
C THR A 347 -9.99 -6.91 18.47
N LEU A 348 -10.65 -5.82 18.08
CA LEU A 348 -11.22 -5.66 16.74
C LEU A 348 -10.15 -5.29 15.70
N GLN A 349 -9.03 -4.72 16.15
CA GLN A 349 -7.88 -4.38 15.33
C GLN A 349 -7.07 -5.63 14.98
N GLY A 350 -6.49 -5.65 13.78
CA GLY A 350 -5.62 -6.73 13.33
C GLY A 350 -5.67 -6.96 11.82
N LYS A 351 -4.59 -7.56 11.32
CA LYS A 351 -4.50 -8.06 9.94
C LYS A 351 -5.40 -9.29 9.78
N TYR A 352 -5.86 -9.52 8.54
CA TYR A 352 -6.62 -10.72 8.16
C TYR A 352 -7.94 -10.92 8.92
N THR A 353 -8.46 -9.86 9.54
CA THR A 353 -9.76 -9.90 10.23
C THR A 353 -10.91 -9.89 9.21
N HIS A 354 -11.96 -10.65 9.51
CA HIS A 354 -13.17 -10.75 8.70
C HIS A 354 -14.42 -10.49 9.56
N ALA A 355 -15.54 -10.17 8.90
CA ALA A 355 -16.77 -9.74 9.56
C ALA A 355 -17.26 -10.70 10.65
N PHE A 356 -17.25 -12.02 10.39
CA PHE A 356 -17.68 -13.03 11.38
C PHE A 356 -16.84 -13.01 12.66
N GLY A 357 -15.52 -12.98 12.56
CA GLY A 357 -14.64 -12.99 13.72
C GLY A 357 -14.77 -11.71 14.56
N LEU A 358 -15.02 -10.57 13.92
CA LEU A 358 -15.31 -9.32 14.64
C LEU A 358 -16.68 -9.36 15.31
N PHE A 359 -17.69 -9.90 14.63
CA PHE A 359 -19.02 -10.07 15.18
C PHE A 359 -19.01 -10.98 16.41
N ASP A 360 -18.21 -12.04 16.40
CA ASP A 360 -18.04 -12.93 17.55
C ASP A 360 -17.40 -12.21 18.73
N LYS A 361 -16.41 -11.34 18.49
CA LYS A 361 -15.80 -10.50 19.53
C LYS A 361 -16.81 -9.53 20.14
N ILE A 362 -17.64 -8.88 19.31
CA ILE A 362 -18.71 -7.98 19.76
C ILE A 362 -19.77 -8.77 20.55
N THR A 363 -20.18 -9.93 20.07
CA THR A 363 -21.15 -10.81 20.73
C THR A 363 -20.61 -11.30 22.08
N GLY A 364 -19.34 -11.70 22.12
CA GLY A 364 -18.65 -12.06 23.36
C GLY A 364 -18.57 -10.89 24.33
N PHE A 365 -18.32 -9.68 23.84
CA PHE A 365 -18.35 -8.46 24.66
C PHE A 365 -19.75 -8.17 25.20
N ARG A 366 -20.80 -8.27 24.38
CA ARG A 366 -22.21 -8.13 24.83
C ARG A 366 -22.55 -9.12 25.94
N LYS A 367 -22.11 -10.38 25.83
CA LYS A 367 -22.30 -11.40 26.88
C LYS A 367 -21.55 -11.04 28.17
N LYS A 368 -20.29 -10.60 28.06
CA LYS A 368 -19.50 -10.11 29.21
C LYS A 368 -20.15 -8.89 29.85
N PHE A 369 -20.68 -7.98 29.05
CA PHE A 369 -21.36 -6.77 29.50
C PHE A 369 -22.59 -7.09 30.36
N LYS A 370 -23.45 -8.01 29.88
CA LYS A 370 -24.59 -8.53 30.66
C LYS A 370 -24.15 -9.23 31.96
N TYR A 371 -22.96 -9.80 31.99
CA TYR A 371 -22.38 -10.42 33.19
C TYR A 371 -21.79 -9.39 34.17
N PHE A 372 -21.07 -8.37 33.70
CA PHE A 372 -20.52 -7.30 34.54
C PHE A 372 -21.63 -6.57 35.31
N LEU A 373 -22.78 -6.37 34.67
CA LEU A 373 -24.00 -5.83 35.27
C LEU A 373 -24.51 -6.64 36.47
N LYS A 374 -24.36 -7.98 36.43
CA LYS A 374 -24.90 -8.89 37.44
C LYS A 374 -24.00 -9.09 38.65
N GLN A 375 -22.68 -8.91 38.52
CA GLN A 375 -21.71 -9.25 39.57
C GLN A 375 -20.96 -8.06 40.18
N HIS A 376 -21.28 -6.82 39.79
CA HIS A 376 -20.62 -5.60 40.28
C HIS A 376 -19.08 -5.61 40.13
N LEU A 377 -18.51 -6.20 39.06
CA LEU A 377 -17.06 -6.48 38.91
C LEU A 377 -16.22 -5.36 38.25
N MET A 378 -16.55 -4.08 38.46
CA MET A 378 -15.78 -2.95 37.91
C MET A 378 -14.69 -2.49 38.89
N GLU A 379 -13.42 -2.78 38.56
CA GLU A 379 -12.26 -2.71 39.48
C GLU A 379 -12.04 -1.35 40.15
N ASN A 380 -12.14 -0.24 39.42
CA ASN A 380 -11.97 1.10 40.00
C ASN A 380 -13.26 1.61 40.63
N PHE A 381 -14.41 1.26 40.05
CA PHE A 381 -15.73 1.68 40.51
C PHE A 381 -16.10 1.11 41.88
N ILE A 382 -15.76 -0.15 42.17
CA ILE A 382 -16.06 -0.79 43.47
C ILE A 382 -15.28 -0.14 44.62
N SER A 383 -14.13 0.48 44.34
CA SER A 383 -13.24 1.04 45.36
C SER A 383 -13.81 2.25 46.09
N HIS A 384 -14.81 2.92 45.52
CA HIS A 384 -15.53 4.03 46.14
C HIS A 384 -16.90 3.53 46.60
N ASN A 385 -17.12 3.47 47.92
CA ASN A 385 -18.40 3.09 48.52
C ASN A 385 -19.58 3.78 47.78
N LEU A 386 -20.46 2.97 47.19
CA LEU A 386 -21.52 3.46 46.32
C LEU A 386 -22.68 4.04 47.13
N GLU A 387 -22.90 5.36 47.03
CA GLU A 387 -24.18 5.99 47.35
C GLU A 387 -25.28 5.49 46.40
N ASN A 388 -26.53 5.42 46.86
CA ASN A 388 -27.62 4.81 46.10
C ASN A 388 -27.94 5.55 44.80
N ASP A 389 -27.88 6.89 44.78
CA ASP A 389 -28.29 7.69 43.61
C ASP A 389 -27.38 7.50 42.38
N ASN A 390 -26.08 7.24 42.59
CA ASN A 390 -25.15 6.98 41.49
C ASN A 390 -25.34 5.59 40.86
N LYS A 391 -25.91 4.64 41.60
CA LYS A 391 -26.13 3.28 41.09
C LYS A 391 -27.15 3.30 39.98
N ASP A 392 -28.27 3.98 40.18
CA ASP A 392 -29.38 4.00 39.22
C ASP A 392 -28.96 4.61 37.89
N VAL A 393 -28.25 5.74 37.90
CA VAL A 393 -27.71 6.39 36.70
C VAL A 393 -26.74 5.47 35.95
N ILE A 394 -25.90 4.73 36.67
CA ILE A 394 -24.92 3.82 36.06
C ILE A 394 -25.61 2.60 35.47
N TYR A 395 -26.60 2.03 36.15
CA TYR A 395 -27.41 0.93 35.62
C TYR A 395 -28.18 1.35 34.37
N GLU A 396 -28.79 2.53 34.39
CA GLU A 396 -29.50 3.09 33.24
C GLU A 396 -28.54 3.33 32.06
N HIS A 397 -27.37 3.92 32.29
CA HIS A 397 -26.37 4.10 31.22
C HIS A 397 -25.90 2.77 30.64
N LEU A 398 -25.68 1.75 31.49
CA LEU A 398 -25.26 0.44 31.02
C LEU A 398 -26.37 -0.25 30.21
N ASP A 399 -27.62 -0.23 30.68
CA ASP A 399 -28.75 -0.83 29.94
C ASP A 399 -28.92 -0.17 28.57
N ASN A 400 -28.89 1.17 28.54
CA ASN A 400 -28.86 1.94 27.30
C ASN A 400 -27.70 1.51 26.39
N LEU A 401 -26.48 1.37 26.92
CA LEU A 401 -25.33 0.94 26.13
C LEU A 401 -25.55 -0.47 25.54
N SER A 402 -26.14 -1.40 26.31
CA SER A 402 -26.52 -2.73 25.80
C SER A 402 -27.50 -2.65 24.64
N MET A 403 -28.55 -1.82 24.77
CA MET A 403 -29.53 -1.59 23.70
C MET A 403 -28.88 -1.00 22.45
N HIS A 404 -27.94 -0.05 22.60
CA HIS A 404 -27.22 0.51 21.46
C HIS A 404 -26.35 -0.55 20.76
N PHE A 405 -25.68 -1.44 21.49
CA PHE A 405 -24.94 -2.54 20.88
C PHE A 405 -25.86 -3.49 20.10
N GLU A 406 -27.07 -3.75 20.60
CA GLU A 406 -28.08 -4.56 19.90
C GLU A 406 -28.61 -3.88 18.64
N HIS A 407 -28.83 -2.58 18.72
CA HIS A 407 -29.28 -1.78 17.58
C HIS A 407 -28.22 -1.68 16.47
N TYR A 408 -26.96 -1.41 16.83
CA TYR A 408 -25.88 -1.23 15.85
C TYR A 408 -25.30 -2.54 15.33
N PHE A 409 -25.39 -3.63 16.11
CA PHE A 409 -24.86 -4.95 15.75
C PHE A 409 -25.92 -6.04 15.92
N PRO A 410 -26.99 -6.02 15.11
CA PRO A 410 -28.05 -7.02 15.18
C PRO A 410 -27.54 -8.41 14.79
N GLU A 411 -28.18 -9.45 15.31
CA GLU A 411 -27.88 -10.87 15.03
C GLU A 411 -28.38 -11.33 13.65
N ASN A 412 -28.10 -10.54 12.61
CA ASN A 412 -28.60 -10.76 11.25
C ASN A 412 -27.59 -11.45 10.30
N MET A 413 -26.58 -12.14 10.84
CA MET A 413 -25.59 -12.85 10.01
C MET A 413 -26.07 -14.22 9.49
N GLY A 414 -27.28 -14.65 9.84
CA GLY A 414 -27.80 -15.99 9.52
C GLY A 414 -27.79 -16.34 8.03
N GLN A 415 -27.93 -15.34 7.15
CA GLN A 415 -27.87 -15.52 5.68
C GLN A 415 -26.52 -16.08 5.18
N HIS A 416 -25.46 -15.98 5.99
CA HIS A 416 -24.12 -16.46 5.67
C HIS A 416 -23.65 -17.58 6.60
N ASP A 417 -24.56 -18.20 7.36
CA ASP A 417 -24.20 -19.30 8.28
C ASP A 417 -23.60 -20.49 7.55
N TRP A 418 -23.92 -20.68 6.27
CA TRP A 418 -23.32 -21.71 5.41
C TRP A 418 -21.79 -21.54 5.25
N ILE A 419 -21.25 -20.33 5.42
CA ILE A 419 -19.82 -20.05 5.38
C ILE A 419 -19.15 -20.45 6.71
N ARG A 420 -19.86 -20.24 7.83
CA ARG A 420 -19.37 -20.49 9.20
C ARG A 420 -19.56 -21.94 9.64
N TYR A 421 -20.61 -22.58 9.15
CA TYR A 421 -21.04 -23.93 9.52
C TYR A 421 -21.38 -24.77 8.27
N PRO A 422 -20.47 -24.89 7.29
CA PRO A 422 -20.75 -25.57 6.01
C PRO A 422 -21.18 -27.03 6.15
N PHE A 423 -20.83 -27.70 7.26
CA PHE A 423 -21.11 -29.12 7.53
C PHE A 423 -22.24 -29.35 8.53
N ASN A 424 -23.03 -28.32 8.84
CA ASN A 424 -24.19 -28.47 9.74
C ASN A 424 -25.34 -29.16 8.98
N SER A 425 -25.77 -30.33 9.47
CA SER A 425 -26.82 -31.15 8.85
C SER A 425 -28.20 -30.49 8.83
N SER A 426 -28.42 -29.48 9.67
CA SER A 426 -29.69 -28.71 9.71
C SER A 426 -29.67 -27.50 8.78
N LEU A 427 -28.57 -27.27 8.07
CA LEU A 427 -28.40 -26.09 7.23
C LEU A 427 -29.12 -26.27 5.88
N ILE A 428 -29.97 -25.31 5.56
CA ILE A 428 -30.68 -25.27 4.27
C ILE A 428 -29.77 -24.57 3.26
N ILE A 429 -29.69 -25.13 2.04
CA ILE A 429 -28.96 -24.49 0.94
C ILE A 429 -29.58 -23.11 0.69
N PRO A 430 -28.79 -22.02 0.70
CA PRO A 430 -29.34 -20.68 0.57
C PRO A 430 -30.05 -20.47 -0.77
N ASP A 431 -31.22 -19.84 -0.76
CA ASP A 431 -32.02 -19.55 -1.96
C ASP A 431 -31.28 -18.69 -3.00
N CYS A 432 -30.25 -17.95 -2.57
CA CYS A 432 -29.43 -17.14 -3.46
C CYS A 432 -28.46 -17.96 -4.33
N PHE A 433 -28.40 -19.29 -4.16
CA PHE A 433 -27.52 -20.17 -4.92
C PHE A 433 -28.10 -20.49 -6.30
N SER A 434 -27.26 -20.38 -7.33
CA SER A 434 -27.53 -21.01 -8.62
C SER A 434 -27.52 -22.54 -8.47
N THR A 435 -28.09 -23.25 -9.44
CA THR A 435 -28.10 -24.71 -9.45
C THR A 435 -26.70 -25.30 -9.27
N SER A 436 -25.71 -24.77 -9.98
CA SER A 436 -24.33 -25.27 -9.92
C SER A 436 -23.64 -24.96 -8.58
N GLU A 437 -23.95 -23.81 -7.96
CA GLU A 437 -23.47 -23.50 -6.60
C GLU A 437 -24.13 -24.42 -5.56
N ALA A 438 -25.42 -24.70 -5.71
CA ALA A 438 -26.17 -25.58 -4.81
C ALA A 438 -25.65 -27.02 -4.85
N GLU A 439 -25.38 -27.55 -6.05
CA GLU A 439 -24.77 -28.87 -6.23
C GLU A 439 -23.37 -28.95 -5.60
N GLN A 440 -22.48 -27.99 -5.92
CA GLN A 440 -21.14 -27.93 -5.33
C GLN A 440 -21.19 -27.85 -3.80
N PHE A 441 -22.13 -27.09 -3.25
CA PHE A 441 -22.26 -26.95 -1.80
C PHE A 441 -22.81 -28.22 -1.14
N ALA A 442 -23.77 -28.90 -1.77
CA ALA A 442 -24.31 -30.17 -1.27
C ALA A 442 -23.21 -31.25 -1.20
N ASP A 443 -22.37 -31.34 -2.23
CA ASP A 443 -21.23 -32.24 -2.27
C ASP A 443 -20.19 -31.89 -1.19
N LEU A 444 -19.81 -30.60 -1.10
CA LEU A 444 -18.88 -30.11 -0.07
C LEU A 444 -19.39 -30.41 1.34
N ALA A 445 -20.66 -30.09 1.63
CA ALA A 445 -21.26 -30.26 2.96
C ALA A 445 -21.36 -31.75 3.38
N SER A 446 -21.32 -32.67 2.42
CA SER A 446 -21.36 -34.11 2.64
C SER A 446 -19.97 -34.75 2.78
N ASP A 447 -18.88 -34.00 2.52
CA ASP A 447 -17.51 -34.52 2.58
C ASP A 447 -16.93 -34.50 4.01
N PHE A 448 -16.73 -35.69 4.57
CA PHE A 448 -16.14 -35.87 5.91
C PHE A 448 -14.67 -35.44 6.01
N THR A 449 -13.89 -35.59 4.93
CA THR A 449 -12.49 -35.17 4.89
C THR A 449 -12.40 -33.66 4.94
N LEU A 450 -13.23 -32.95 4.17
CA LEU A 450 -13.30 -31.49 4.22
C LEU A 450 -13.83 -31.00 5.57
N LYS A 451 -14.77 -31.71 6.20
CA LYS A 451 -15.21 -31.39 7.56
C LYS A 451 -14.05 -31.41 8.56
N THR A 452 -13.24 -32.46 8.51
CA THR A 452 -12.06 -32.60 9.40
C THR A 452 -11.03 -31.49 9.13
N LYS A 453 -10.83 -31.12 7.85
CA LYS A 453 -9.95 -30.00 7.48
C LYS A 453 -10.51 -28.64 7.95
N PHE A 454 -11.82 -28.44 7.88
CA PHE A 454 -12.48 -27.21 8.32
C PHE A 454 -12.29 -26.99 9.82
N GLU A 455 -12.48 -28.03 10.63
CA GLU A 455 -12.32 -27.97 12.09
C GLU A 455 -10.88 -27.65 12.54
N SER A 456 -9.90 -27.93 11.68
CA SER A 456 -8.46 -27.71 11.96
C SER A 456 -7.85 -26.49 11.26
N SER A 457 -8.62 -25.77 10.44
CA SER A 457 -8.14 -24.64 9.63
C SER A 457 -8.85 -23.34 9.99
N GLU A 458 -8.18 -22.21 9.75
CA GLU A 458 -8.87 -20.91 9.76
C GLU A 458 -9.86 -20.83 8.61
N ILE A 459 -11.02 -20.18 8.84
CA ILE A 459 -12.11 -20.06 7.87
C ILE A 459 -11.63 -19.54 6.50
N PHE A 460 -10.74 -18.55 6.52
CA PHE A 460 -10.22 -17.93 5.30
C PHE A 460 -9.32 -18.90 4.52
N GLN A 461 -8.50 -19.68 5.22
CA GLN A 461 -7.63 -20.69 4.61
C GLN A 461 -8.43 -21.86 4.05
N PHE A 462 -9.45 -22.32 4.78
CA PHE A 462 -10.34 -23.38 4.32
C PHE A 462 -11.01 -22.99 2.99
N TRP A 463 -11.71 -21.86 2.96
CA TRP A 463 -12.39 -21.41 1.76
C TRP A 463 -11.43 -21.05 0.63
N SER A 464 -10.21 -20.60 0.92
CA SER A 464 -9.21 -20.37 -0.13
C SER A 464 -8.75 -21.67 -0.81
N ASN A 465 -8.69 -22.77 -0.05
CA ASN A 465 -8.20 -24.06 -0.51
C ASN A 465 -9.24 -24.91 -1.26
N THR A 466 -10.52 -24.54 -1.26
CA THR A 466 -11.59 -25.29 -1.96
C THR A 466 -11.72 -24.95 -3.45
N CYS A 467 -10.78 -24.18 -4.02
CA CYS A 467 -10.85 -23.67 -5.39
C CYS A 467 -10.79 -24.73 -6.49
N GLN A 468 -10.16 -25.89 -6.24
CA GLN A 468 -10.02 -26.95 -7.24
C GLN A 468 -11.30 -27.76 -7.42
N GLU A 469 -11.98 -28.07 -6.31
CA GLU A 469 -13.14 -28.95 -6.29
C GLU A 469 -14.46 -28.17 -6.32
N TYR A 470 -14.52 -27.00 -5.67
CA TYR A 470 -15.75 -26.21 -5.49
C TYR A 470 -15.57 -24.71 -5.80
N PRO A 471 -15.11 -24.34 -7.02
CA PRO A 471 -14.73 -22.98 -7.35
C PRO A 471 -15.84 -21.95 -7.19
N GLN A 472 -17.10 -22.29 -7.49
CA GLN A 472 -18.19 -21.32 -7.47
C GLN A 472 -18.63 -21.00 -6.03
N VAL A 473 -18.79 -22.03 -5.22
CA VAL A 473 -19.13 -21.87 -3.79
C VAL A 473 -18.01 -21.15 -3.06
N ARG A 474 -16.75 -21.50 -3.38
CA ARG A 474 -15.56 -20.80 -2.91
C ARG A 474 -15.58 -19.31 -3.24
N ASP A 475 -15.84 -18.95 -4.50
CA ASP A 475 -15.88 -17.55 -4.93
C ASP A 475 -16.99 -16.78 -4.21
N LYS A 476 -18.15 -17.42 -4.00
CA LYS A 476 -19.25 -16.83 -3.25
C LYS A 476 -18.92 -16.61 -1.77
N ALA A 477 -18.23 -17.57 -1.15
CA ALA A 477 -17.78 -17.44 0.24
C ALA A 477 -16.74 -16.30 0.37
N LEU A 478 -15.79 -16.23 -0.56
CA LEU A 478 -14.75 -15.20 -0.54
C LEU A 478 -15.29 -13.79 -0.84
N ARG A 479 -16.35 -13.65 -1.62
CA ARG A 479 -17.05 -12.36 -1.79
C ARG A 479 -17.57 -11.80 -0.46
N VAL A 480 -17.87 -12.65 0.51
CA VAL A 480 -18.29 -12.27 1.86
C VAL A 480 -17.10 -12.10 2.82
N LEU A 481 -16.04 -12.90 2.67
CA LEU A 481 -14.87 -12.90 3.57
C LEU A 481 -13.80 -11.84 3.23
N LEU A 482 -13.60 -11.55 1.95
CA LEU A 482 -12.58 -10.59 1.48
C LEU A 482 -12.79 -9.16 1.96
N PRO A 483 -14.01 -8.59 2.01
CA PRO A 483 -14.22 -7.22 2.46
C PRO A 483 -13.54 -6.92 3.81
N PHE A 484 -12.87 -5.78 3.88
CA PHE A 484 -12.28 -5.30 5.12
C PHE A 484 -13.37 -4.95 6.13
N ALA A 485 -13.24 -5.48 7.34
CA ALA A 485 -14.24 -5.28 8.40
C ALA A 485 -13.87 -4.15 9.39
N THR A 486 -12.62 -3.66 9.35
CA THR A 486 -12.16 -2.45 10.07
C THR A 486 -11.35 -1.56 9.14
N SER A 487 -10.98 -0.34 9.57
CA SER A 487 -10.04 0.60 8.94
C SER A 487 -8.57 0.41 9.38
N TYR A 488 -8.25 -0.69 10.07
CA TYR A 488 -6.99 -0.83 10.82
C TYR A 488 -5.70 -0.68 9.99
N LEU A 489 -5.63 -1.20 8.76
CA LEU A 489 -4.37 -1.11 7.99
C LEU A 489 -4.07 0.33 7.59
N CYS A 490 -5.08 1.12 7.22
CA CYS A 490 -4.92 2.54 7.00
C CYS A 490 -4.42 3.27 8.25
N GLU A 491 -5.02 3.02 9.42
CA GLU A 491 -4.57 3.59 10.70
C GLU A 491 -3.10 3.24 11.00
N ALA A 492 -2.71 1.97 10.77
CA ALA A 492 -1.33 1.51 10.92
C ALA A 492 -0.39 2.13 9.87
N GLY A 493 -0.86 2.31 8.64
CA GLY A 493 -0.17 2.99 7.54
C GLY A 493 0.13 4.45 7.87
N PHE A 494 -0.80 5.16 8.49
CA PHE A 494 -0.58 6.54 8.96
C PHE A 494 0.49 6.66 10.02
N SER A 495 0.56 5.70 10.95
CA SER A 495 1.67 5.64 11.91
C SER A 495 3.02 5.47 11.20
N ALA A 496 3.05 4.75 10.07
CA ALA A 496 4.24 4.68 9.22
C ALA A 496 4.55 6.03 8.53
N VAL A 497 3.55 6.72 7.98
CA VAL A 497 3.74 8.06 7.40
C VAL A 497 4.31 9.03 8.43
N ALA A 498 3.72 9.09 9.62
CA ALA A 498 4.16 9.99 10.69
C ALA A 498 5.60 9.73 11.15
N SER A 499 6.06 8.47 11.09
CA SER A 499 7.45 8.11 11.42
C SER A 499 8.44 8.37 10.28
N ILE A 500 7.99 8.34 9.01
CA ILE A 500 8.82 8.64 7.84
C ILE A 500 8.96 10.16 7.65
N LYS A 501 7.84 10.90 7.63
CA LYS A 501 7.81 12.36 7.49
C LYS A 501 8.08 13.06 8.84
N THR A 502 9.36 13.04 9.21
CA THR A 502 9.91 13.89 10.27
C THR A 502 10.35 15.24 9.70
N LYS A 503 10.61 16.23 10.56
CA LYS A 503 11.10 17.58 10.18
C LYS A 503 12.32 17.55 9.23
N TYR A 504 13.14 16.50 9.30
CA TYR A 504 14.36 16.31 8.50
C TYR A 504 14.16 15.51 7.21
N ARG A 505 12.96 14.98 6.94
CA ARG A 505 12.64 14.08 5.82
C ARG A 505 11.43 14.55 4.98
N SER A 506 11.11 15.85 5.03
CA SER A 506 9.88 16.40 4.44
C SER A 506 9.78 16.30 2.91
N ARG A 507 10.92 16.14 2.21
CA ARG A 507 11.00 16.10 0.73
C ARG A 507 10.95 14.69 0.13
N LEU A 508 10.78 13.64 0.95
CA LEU A 508 10.72 12.27 0.44
C LEU A 508 9.37 11.98 -0.21
N ASP A 509 9.41 11.16 -1.25
CA ASP A 509 8.22 10.52 -1.80
C ASP A 509 7.74 9.46 -0.80
N ILE A 510 6.58 9.74 -0.18
CA ILE A 510 6.01 8.89 0.87
C ILE A 510 5.62 7.53 0.31
N GLU A 511 5.10 7.48 -0.92
CA GLU A 511 4.61 6.24 -1.52
C GLU A 511 5.75 5.24 -1.67
N ILE A 512 6.88 5.71 -2.19
CA ILE A 512 8.08 4.90 -2.41
C ILE A 512 8.59 4.35 -1.07
N GLU A 513 8.74 5.20 -0.06
CA GLU A 513 9.23 4.78 1.25
C GLU A 513 8.26 3.81 1.93
N MET A 514 6.95 4.09 1.87
CA MET A 514 5.93 3.22 2.43
C MET A 514 5.95 1.86 1.73
N ARG A 515 5.96 1.82 0.40
CA ARG A 515 5.98 0.58 -0.38
C ARG A 515 7.05 -0.39 0.13
N VAL A 516 8.25 0.10 0.37
CA VAL A 516 9.36 -0.73 0.89
C VAL A 516 9.20 -1.02 2.39
N CYS A 517 8.73 -0.05 3.17
CA CYS A 517 8.64 -0.17 4.62
C CYS A 517 7.54 -1.13 5.08
N ILE A 518 6.35 -1.08 4.48
CA ILE A 518 5.15 -1.75 5.01
C ILE A 518 4.73 -2.98 4.21
N SER A 519 5.15 -3.11 2.95
CA SER A 519 4.80 -4.28 2.14
C SER A 519 5.37 -5.57 2.73
N SER A 520 4.61 -6.65 2.59
CA SER A 520 5.04 -8.01 2.91
C SER A 520 5.69 -8.72 1.72
N ILE A 521 5.57 -8.17 0.51
CA ILE A 521 6.11 -8.79 -0.70
C ILE A 521 7.65 -8.70 -0.69
N PRO A 522 8.35 -9.84 -0.80
CA PRO A 522 9.81 -9.84 -0.85
C PRO A 522 10.31 -9.25 -2.17
N PRO A 523 11.24 -8.27 -2.14
CA PRO A 523 11.84 -7.74 -3.36
C PRO A 523 12.71 -8.77 -4.08
N ARG A 524 12.64 -8.80 -5.41
CA ARG A 524 13.46 -9.67 -6.28
C ARG A 524 14.84 -9.06 -6.51
N PHE A 525 15.70 -9.15 -5.50
CA PHE A 525 17.02 -8.52 -5.53
C PHE A 525 17.91 -9.01 -6.67
N GLU A 526 17.90 -10.31 -6.99
CA GLU A 526 18.71 -10.84 -8.09
C GLU A 526 18.29 -10.21 -9.43
N LYS A 527 16.97 -10.12 -9.68
CA LYS A 527 16.41 -9.48 -10.89
C LYS A 527 16.86 -8.03 -11.02
N MET A 528 16.73 -7.25 -9.95
CA MET A 528 17.16 -5.85 -9.95
C MET A 528 18.67 -5.70 -10.13
N CYS A 529 19.48 -6.65 -9.67
CA CYS A 529 20.92 -6.64 -9.88
C CYS A 529 21.31 -7.00 -11.32
N SER A 530 20.57 -7.90 -11.99
CA SER A 530 20.82 -8.30 -13.38
C SER A 530 20.42 -7.24 -14.40
N GLU A 531 19.39 -6.43 -14.12
CA GLU A 531 18.98 -5.30 -14.98
C GLU A 531 20.00 -4.13 -14.99
N HIS A 532 21.07 -4.23 -14.19
CA HIS A 532 22.15 -3.25 -14.05
C HIS A 532 23.51 -3.73 -14.61
N GLN A 533 23.52 -4.84 -15.34
CA GLN A 533 24.65 -5.28 -16.14
C GLN A 533 24.48 -4.80 -17.57
#